data_AF-A0A644T5A6-F1
#
_entry.id   AF-A0A644T5A6-F1
#
_cell.length_a   1.000
_cell.length_b   1.000
_cell.length_c   1.000
_cell.angle_alpha   90.00
_cell.angle_beta   90.00
_cell.angle_gamma   90.00
#
_symmetry.space_group_name_H-M   'P 1'
#
loop_
_entity.id
_entity.type
_entity.pdbx_description
1 polymer ?
#
loop_
_entity_poly.entity_id
_entity_poly.type
_entity_poly.pdbx_seq_one_letter_code
_entity_poly.pdbx_strand_id
1 'polypeptide(L)'
;MFKYMKNKMKAYVLYSGGKDSSLMAILLKKIGIEVELVNVNFGVYDSFIPSQKSAKSLGIKHNVLSLDKNILINSVDIILNDGFPNNGISYLHKAVIEELANLANENEFSIIADGTRRDDRTPKLNKDEIRSLEDRKNIQYINLDSFGYKTIDSLVSDLFIITQEESNMDNSSDYEVEIRWFIDKEKNLNSSEIFPKHFQTRVIGLNE
;
A
#
# COMPACT_ATOMS: atom_id res chain seq x y z
N MET A 1 -35.34 -13.09 -9.43
CA MET A 1 -34.98 -13.18 -8.00
C MET A 1 -33.62 -12.50 -7.75
N PHE A 2 -33.47 -11.22 -8.12
CA PHE A 2 -32.31 -10.39 -7.75
C PHE A 2 -32.67 -9.63 -6.47
N LYS A 3 -32.87 -10.36 -5.38
CA LYS A 3 -33.19 -9.80 -4.06
C LYS A 3 -31.93 -9.44 -3.27
N TYR A 4 -30.80 -9.25 -3.96
CA TYR A 4 -29.66 -8.52 -3.43
C TYR A 4 -29.77 -7.09 -3.93
N MET A 5 -30.65 -6.33 -3.28
CA MET A 5 -30.52 -4.88 -3.29
C MET A 5 -29.08 -4.57 -2.89
N LYS A 6 -28.35 -4.04 -3.87
CA LYS A 6 -27.07 -3.32 -3.80
C LYS A 6 -26.76 -2.79 -2.38
N ASN A 7 -26.17 -3.61 -1.53
CA ASN A 7 -25.14 -3.05 -0.65
C ASN A 7 -24.02 -2.67 -1.60
N LYS A 8 -23.77 -1.36 -1.73
CA LYS A 8 -22.69 -0.84 -2.54
C LYS A 8 -21.40 -1.45 -2.00
N MET A 9 -20.72 -2.26 -2.82
CA MET A 9 -19.50 -2.93 -2.39
C MET A 9 -18.47 -1.87 -2.00
N LYS A 10 -17.80 -2.11 -0.86
CA LYS A 10 -16.79 -1.20 -0.32
C LYS A 10 -15.44 -1.90 -0.31
N ALA A 11 -14.40 -1.15 -0.67
CA ALA A 11 -13.02 -1.61 -0.66
C ALA A 11 -12.14 -0.68 0.15
N TYR A 12 -11.30 -1.27 0.99
CA TYR A 12 -10.11 -0.59 1.49
C TYR A 12 -8.95 -0.85 0.52
N VAL A 13 -8.28 0.22 0.09
CA VAL A 13 -7.08 0.13 -0.72
C VAL A 13 -5.89 0.56 0.11
N LEU A 14 -4.96 -0.36 0.34
CA LEU A 14 -3.66 -0.05 0.93
C LEU A 14 -2.91 0.92 0.01
N TYR A 15 -2.53 2.07 0.54
CA TYR A 15 -2.22 3.24 -0.27
C TYR A 15 -0.96 3.95 0.21
N SER A 16 0.00 4.12 -0.70
CA SER A 16 1.28 4.81 -0.48
C SER A 16 1.38 6.19 -1.14
N GLY A 17 0.33 6.64 -1.85
CA GLY A 17 0.40 7.87 -2.66
C GLY A 17 1.09 7.71 -4.02
N GLY A 18 1.64 6.53 -4.30
CA GLY A 18 2.26 6.20 -5.58
C GLY A 18 1.26 6.01 -6.73
N LYS A 19 1.78 5.94 -7.96
CA LYS A 19 0.98 5.75 -9.17
C LYS A 19 0.22 4.41 -9.18
N ASP A 20 0.85 3.34 -8.67
CA ASP A 20 0.30 1.97 -8.73
C ASP A 20 -0.91 1.82 -7.78
N SER A 21 -0.77 2.23 -6.51
CA SER A 21 -1.90 2.22 -5.56
C SER A 21 -3.01 3.20 -5.94
N SER A 22 -2.66 4.32 -6.58
CA SER A 22 -3.64 5.26 -7.15
C SER A 22 -4.41 4.63 -8.32
N LEU A 23 -3.72 3.91 -9.21
CA LEU A 23 -4.36 3.18 -10.31
C LEU A 23 -5.36 2.15 -9.79
N MET A 24 -4.97 1.34 -8.79
CA MET A 24 -5.89 0.38 -8.17
C MET A 24 -7.17 1.05 -7.66
N ALA A 25 -7.02 2.14 -6.90
CA ALA A 25 -8.16 2.89 -6.37
C ALA A 25 -9.10 3.42 -7.48
N ILE A 26 -8.54 3.95 -8.56
CA ILE A 26 -9.33 4.46 -9.70
C ILE A 26 -10.00 3.34 -10.48
N LEU A 27 -9.34 2.20 -10.68
CA LEU A 27 -9.94 1.04 -11.36
C LEU A 27 -11.17 0.53 -10.59
N LEU A 28 -11.04 0.34 -9.27
CA LEU A 28 -12.16 -0.09 -8.41
C LEU A 28 -13.31 0.93 -8.42
N LYS A 29 -12.99 2.23 -8.34
CA LYS A 29 -13.99 3.30 -8.42
C LYS A 29 -14.73 3.31 -9.76
N LYS A 30 -14.01 3.11 -10.89
CA LYS A 30 -14.60 3.06 -12.24
C LYS A 30 -15.55 1.88 -12.46
N ILE A 31 -15.33 0.75 -11.78
CA ILE A 31 -16.26 -0.39 -11.83
C ILE A 31 -17.38 -0.32 -10.78
N GLY A 32 -17.51 0.80 -10.07
CA GLY A 32 -18.65 1.09 -9.18
C GLY A 32 -18.47 0.67 -7.72
N ILE A 33 -17.25 0.32 -7.30
CA ILE A 33 -16.92 0.03 -5.90
C ILE A 33 -16.65 1.35 -5.16
N GLU A 34 -17.19 1.46 -3.94
CA GLU A 34 -16.86 2.56 -3.03
C GLU A 34 -15.48 2.32 -2.42
N VAL A 35 -14.55 3.24 -2.64
CA VAL A 35 -13.16 3.09 -2.22
C VAL A 35 -12.83 4.05 -1.09
N GLU A 36 -12.21 3.51 -0.05
CA GLU A 36 -11.47 4.27 0.94
C GLU A 36 -9.99 3.87 0.90
N LEU A 37 -9.09 4.86 0.95
CA LEU A 37 -7.65 4.65 0.96
C LEU A 37 -7.19 4.48 2.41
N VAL A 38 -6.26 3.56 2.64
CA VAL A 38 -5.69 3.29 3.96
C VAL A 38 -4.16 3.34 3.86
N ASN A 39 -3.55 4.27 4.57
CA ASN A 39 -2.09 4.27 4.79
C ASN A 39 -1.81 3.68 6.16
N VAL A 40 -0.86 2.75 6.26
CA VAL A 40 -0.42 2.23 7.55
C VAL A 40 0.57 3.19 8.19
N ASN A 41 0.53 3.29 9.52
CA ASN A 41 1.54 4.00 10.29
C ASN A 41 1.90 3.21 11.56
N PHE A 42 3.17 3.15 11.92
CA PHE A 42 3.67 2.42 13.08
C PHE A 42 4.01 3.33 14.28
N GLY A 43 3.66 4.62 14.18
CA GLY A 43 3.84 5.60 15.25
C GLY A 43 5.29 6.03 15.47
N VAL A 44 6.18 5.82 14.50
CA VAL A 44 7.59 6.25 14.61
C VAL A 44 7.87 7.53 13.84
N TYR A 45 7.14 7.76 12.75
CA TYR A 45 7.23 8.98 11.95
C TYR A 45 5.92 9.18 11.17
N ASP A 46 5.49 10.43 10.94
CA ASP A 46 4.25 10.77 10.21
C ASP A 46 4.39 10.58 8.69
N SER A 47 4.79 9.37 8.28
CA SER A 47 5.05 8.96 6.89
C SER A 47 3.82 9.06 5.98
N PHE A 48 2.60 9.12 6.53
CA PHE A 48 1.35 9.14 5.77
C PHE A 48 1.02 10.51 5.14
N ILE A 49 1.73 11.59 5.49
CA ILE A 49 1.41 12.95 5.02
C ILE A 49 1.45 13.07 3.48
N PRO A 50 2.48 12.57 2.76
CA PRO A 50 2.50 12.63 1.30
C PRO A 50 1.35 11.89 0.63
N SER A 51 0.98 10.70 1.11
CA SER A 51 -0.15 9.95 0.57
C SER A 51 -1.48 10.65 0.83
N GLN A 52 -1.67 11.26 2.01
CA GLN A 52 -2.87 12.05 2.32
C GLN A 52 -3.06 13.19 1.30
N LYS A 53 -1.97 13.87 0.91
CA LYS A 53 -2.01 14.91 -0.13
C LYS A 53 -2.44 14.34 -1.48
N SER A 54 -1.86 13.21 -1.91
CA SER A 54 -2.24 12.56 -3.16
C SER A 54 -3.69 12.06 -3.16
N ALA A 55 -4.16 11.49 -2.04
CA ALA A 55 -5.56 11.09 -1.88
C ALA A 55 -6.53 12.28 -2.02
N LYS A 56 -6.17 13.42 -1.44
CA LYS A 56 -6.95 14.67 -1.57
C LYS A 56 -7.04 15.12 -3.03
N SER A 57 -5.93 15.06 -3.78
CA SER A 57 -5.92 15.35 -5.22
C SER A 57 -6.81 14.41 -6.04
N LEU A 58 -7.00 13.18 -5.60
CA LEU A 58 -7.89 12.19 -6.25
C LEU A 58 -9.36 12.31 -5.79
N GLY A 59 -9.65 13.11 -4.76
CA GLY A 59 -10.98 13.21 -4.18
C GLY A 59 -11.47 11.87 -3.60
N ILE A 60 -10.57 11.11 -2.97
CA ILE A 60 -10.89 9.82 -2.33
C ILE A 60 -10.61 9.96 -0.83
N LYS A 61 -11.52 9.41 0.00
CA LYS A 61 -11.35 9.39 1.45
C LYS A 61 -10.07 8.65 1.83
N HIS A 62 -9.28 9.24 2.71
CA HIS A 62 -8.02 8.70 3.21
C HIS A 62 -8.11 8.48 4.71
N ASN A 63 -7.67 7.31 5.15
CA ASN A 63 -7.59 6.91 6.54
C ASN A 63 -6.16 6.51 6.86
N VAL A 64 -5.79 6.68 8.13
CA VAL A 64 -4.53 6.16 8.68
C VAL A 64 -4.86 4.99 9.58
N LEU A 65 -4.26 3.83 9.30
CA LEU A 65 -4.33 2.64 10.14
C LEU A 65 -3.08 2.60 11.02
N SER A 66 -3.24 2.96 12.30
CA SER A 66 -2.19 2.83 13.30
C SER A 66 -2.02 1.37 13.69
N LEU A 67 -0.83 0.82 13.47
CA LEU A 67 -0.48 -0.56 13.82
C LEU A 67 0.56 -0.62 14.93
N ASP A 68 0.66 -1.78 15.58
CA ASP A 68 1.66 -2.03 16.62
C ASP A 68 3.09 -1.87 16.06
N LYS A 69 3.89 -1.02 16.72
CA LYS A 69 5.31 -0.80 16.46
C LYS A 69 6.12 -2.11 16.47
N ASN A 70 5.69 -3.14 17.20
CA ASN A 70 6.35 -4.44 17.19
C ASN A 70 6.40 -5.10 15.80
N ILE A 71 5.41 -4.86 14.94
CA ILE A 71 5.42 -5.35 13.55
C ILE A 71 6.59 -4.71 12.78
N LEU A 72 6.79 -3.41 12.95
CA LEU A 72 7.92 -2.69 12.38
C LEU A 72 9.26 -3.18 12.94
N ILE A 73 9.36 -3.36 14.26
CA ILE A 73 10.58 -3.84 14.93
C ILE A 73 11.00 -5.20 14.37
N ASN A 74 10.07 -6.16 14.28
CA ASN A 74 10.34 -7.49 13.73
C ASN A 74 10.79 -7.42 12.26
N SER A 75 10.18 -6.55 11.46
CA SER A 75 10.61 -6.30 10.08
C SER A 75 12.06 -5.80 10.04
N VAL A 76 12.39 -4.80 10.85
CA VAL A 76 13.76 -4.25 10.91
C VAL A 76 14.76 -5.30 11.36
N ASP A 77 14.44 -6.11 12.35
CA ASP A 77 15.35 -7.16 12.82
C ASP A 77 15.63 -8.20 11.71
N ILE A 78 14.62 -8.57 10.90
CA ILE A 78 14.82 -9.41 9.71
C ILE A 78 15.76 -8.72 8.71
N ILE A 79 15.53 -7.44 8.41
CA ILE A 79 16.34 -6.68 7.43
C ILE A 79 17.80 -6.58 7.87
N LEU A 80 18.05 -6.31 9.15
CA LEU A 80 19.40 -6.20 9.69
C LEU A 80 20.12 -7.55 9.69
N ASN A 81 19.40 -8.65 9.95
CA ASN A 81 19.97 -10.00 9.91
C ASN A 81 20.29 -10.45 8.47
N ASP A 82 19.43 -10.12 7.52
CA ASP A 82 19.60 -10.51 6.11
C ASP A 82 20.60 -9.61 5.37
N GLY A 83 20.75 -8.36 5.80
CA GLY A 83 21.56 -7.35 5.12
C GLY A 83 20.90 -6.78 3.85
N PHE A 84 19.64 -7.12 3.57
CA PHE A 84 18.85 -6.60 2.45
C PHE A 84 17.35 -6.54 2.81
N PRO A 85 16.55 -5.67 2.17
CA PRO A 85 15.23 -5.30 2.69
C PRO A 85 14.09 -6.30 2.38
N ASN A 86 14.28 -7.16 1.37
CA ASN A 86 13.19 -7.89 0.71
C ASN A 86 12.33 -8.74 1.66
N ASN A 87 12.95 -9.50 2.57
CA ASN A 87 12.22 -10.41 3.46
C ASN A 87 11.50 -9.67 4.58
N GLY A 88 12.11 -8.62 5.14
CA GLY A 88 11.44 -7.80 6.15
C GLY A 88 10.25 -7.04 5.57
N ILE A 89 10.39 -6.45 4.38
CA ILE A 89 9.26 -5.82 3.67
C ILE A 89 8.15 -6.84 3.38
N SER A 90 8.50 -8.06 2.95
CA SER A 90 7.53 -9.13 2.72
C SER A 90 6.78 -9.53 3.99
N TYR A 91 7.51 -9.71 5.11
CA TYR A 91 6.92 -9.98 6.42
C TYR A 91 5.95 -8.87 6.83
N LEU A 92 6.39 -7.61 6.75
CA LEU A 92 5.62 -6.46 7.17
C LEU A 92 4.35 -6.30 6.32
N HIS A 93 4.45 -6.44 4.99
CA HIS A 93 3.29 -6.36 4.10
C HIS A 93 2.25 -7.43 4.42
N LYS A 94 2.67 -8.68 4.65
CA LYS A 94 1.75 -9.77 5.02
C LYS A 94 1.02 -9.48 6.33
N ALA A 95 1.74 -8.98 7.34
CA ALA A 95 1.14 -8.57 8.61
C ALA A 95 0.14 -7.42 8.41
N VAL A 96 0.48 -6.43 7.58
CA VAL A 96 -0.43 -5.32 7.25
C VAL A 96 -1.69 -5.81 6.54
N ILE A 97 -1.58 -6.76 5.61
CA ILE A 97 -2.74 -7.30 4.88
C ILE A 97 -3.69 -8.03 5.84
N GLU A 98 -3.17 -8.76 6.82
CA GLU A 98 -4.00 -9.39 7.86
C GLU A 98 -4.75 -8.34 8.69
N GLU A 99 -4.08 -7.27 9.12
CA GLU A 99 -4.72 -6.20 9.91
C GLU A 99 -5.70 -5.37 9.09
N LEU A 100 -5.40 -5.13 7.81
CA LEU A 100 -6.33 -4.47 6.90
C LEU A 100 -7.59 -5.30 6.68
N ALA A 101 -7.47 -6.63 6.60
CA ALA A 101 -8.61 -7.53 6.52
C ALA A 101 -9.45 -7.53 7.82
N ASN A 102 -8.80 -7.45 8.99
CA ASN A 102 -9.51 -7.28 10.26
C ASN A 102 -10.32 -5.98 10.27
N LEU A 103 -9.68 -4.86 9.93
CA LEU A 103 -10.33 -3.55 9.84
C LEU A 103 -11.50 -3.57 8.84
N ALA A 104 -11.31 -4.23 7.69
CA ALA A 104 -12.35 -4.35 6.69
C ALA A 104 -13.59 -5.05 7.25
N ASN A 105 -13.40 -6.18 7.93
CA ASN A 105 -14.49 -6.93 8.57
C ASN A 105 -15.21 -6.12 9.65
N GLU A 106 -14.47 -5.41 10.50
CA GLU A 106 -15.04 -4.55 11.56
C GLU A 106 -15.92 -3.42 11.00
N ASN A 107 -15.62 -2.95 9.79
CA ASN A 107 -16.32 -1.83 9.14
C ASN A 107 -17.28 -2.28 8.03
N GLU A 108 -17.56 -3.59 7.90
CA GLU A 108 -18.43 -4.18 6.89
C GLU A 108 -17.95 -3.93 5.43
N PHE A 109 -16.63 -3.83 5.23
CA PHE A 109 -16.00 -3.85 3.92
C PHE A 109 -15.76 -5.31 3.51
N SER A 110 -16.08 -5.64 2.27
CA SER A 110 -15.94 -7.01 1.75
C SER A 110 -14.71 -7.19 0.85
N ILE A 111 -14.00 -6.11 0.56
CA ILE A 111 -12.83 -6.09 -0.34
C ILE A 111 -11.68 -5.37 0.35
N ILE A 112 -10.50 -5.96 0.26
CA ILE A 112 -9.24 -5.27 0.45
C ILE A 112 -8.42 -5.32 -0.84
N ALA A 113 -7.62 -4.29 -1.09
CA ALA A 113 -6.80 -4.23 -2.28
C ALA A 113 -5.48 -3.51 -2.03
N ASP A 114 -4.50 -3.75 -2.89
CA ASP A 114 -3.23 -3.02 -2.89
C ASP A 114 -2.68 -2.78 -4.30
N GLY A 115 -1.56 -2.05 -4.35
CA GLY A 115 -0.86 -1.71 -5.60
C GLY A 115 0.19 -2.74 -6.06
N THR A 116 0.30 -3.92 -5.42
CA THR A 116 1.30 -4.91 -5.83
C THR A 116 1.03 -5.39 -7.25
N ARG A 117 2.04 -5.33 -8.12
CA ARG A 117 1.86 -5.59 -9.56
C ARG A 117 2.51 -6.89 -10.02
N ARG A 118 2.23 -7.27 -11.26
CA ARG A 118 2.73 -8.51 -11.87
C ARG A 118 4.26 -8.66 -11.76
N ASP A 119 4.97 -7.58 -12.09
CA ASP A 119 6.42 -7.58 -12.28
C ASP A 119 7.18 -7.33 -10.96
N ASP A 120 6.49 -7.12 -9.83
CA ASP A 120 7.11 -6.98 -8.52
C ASP A 120 7.62 -8.32 -8.00
N ARG A 121 8.82 -8.30 -7.41
CA ARG A 121 9.39 -9.47 -6.72
C ARG A 121 8.96 -9.54 -5.25
N THR A 122 8.81 -8.39 -4.61
CA THR A 122 8.41 -8.23 -3.21
C THR A 122 7.91 -6.79 -2.99
N PRO A 123 6.95 -6.56 -2.08
CA PRO A 123 6.15 -7.54 -1.35
C PRO A 123 5.02 -8.11 -2.22
N LYS A 124 4.69 -9.39 -2.03
CA LYS A 124 3.58 -10.06 -2.73
C LYS A 124 3.10 -11.29 -1.96
N LEU A 125 1.78 -11.50 -1.92
CA LEU A 125 1.20 -12.76 -1.46
C LEU A 125 1.17 -13.76 -2.63
N ASN A 126 1.49 -15.03 -2.35
CA ASN A 126 1.31 -16.10 -3.33
C ASN A 126 -0.16 -16.56 -3.37
N LYS A 127 -0.50 -17.41 -4.36
CA LYS A 127 -1.89 -17.87 -4.56
C LYS A 127 -2.48 -18.61 -3.36
N ASP A 128 -1.67 -19.40 -2.66
CA ASP A 128 -2.12 -20.16 -1.49
C ASP A 128 -2.34 -19.24 -0.29
N GLU A 129 -1.49 -18.22 -0.11
CA GLU A 129 -1.65 -17.17 0.89
C GLU A 129 -2.90 -16.34 0.65
N ILE A 130 -3.16 -15.94 -0.60
CA ILE A 130 -4.38 -15.21 -0.99
C ILE A 130 -5.61 -16.06 -0.65
N ARG A 131 -5.65 -17.31 -1.11
CA ARG A 131 -6.78 -18.20 -0.84
C ARG A 131 -7.01 -18.39 0.66
N SER A 132 -5.93 -18.61 1.41
CA SER A 132 -6.02 -18.74 2.87
C SER A 132 -6.57 -17.48 3.52
N LEU A 133 -6.13 -16.30 3.09
CA LEU A 133 -6.61 -15.02 3.59
C LEU A 133 -8.11 -14.85 3.31
N GLU A 134 -8.54 -15.04 2.07
CA GLU A 134 -9.93 -14.92 1.64
C GLU A 134 -10.83 -15.89 2.42
N ASP A 135 -10.43 -17.16 2.55
CA ASP A 135 -11.18 -18.19 3.26
C ASP A 135 -11.26 -17.91 4.77
N ARG A 136 -10.15 -17.51 5.42
CA ARG A 136 -10.10 -17.26 6.88
C ARG A 136 -10.79 -15.97 7.28
N LYS A 137 -10.70 -14.93 6.45
CA LYS A 137 -11.23 -13.59 6.76
C LYS A 137 -12.58 -13.32 6.12
N ASN A 138 -13.06 -14.19 5.22
CA ASN A 138 -14.29 -13.99 4.45
C ASN A 138 -14.28 -12.63 3.71
N ILE A 139 -13.14 -12.32 3.09
CA ILE A 139 -12.86 -11.08 2.35
C ILE A 139 -12.46 -11.42 0.91
N GLN A 140 -12.54 -10.46 0.00
CA GLN A 140 -11.92 -10.55 -1.33
C GLN A 140 -10.63 -9.74 -1.35
N TYR A 141 -9.57 -10.27 -1.95
CA TYR A 141 -8.30 -9.57 -2.11
C TYR A 141 -7.99 -9.29 -3.58
N ILE A 142 -7.76 -8.01 -3.91
CA ILE A 142 -7.51 -7.56 -5.29
C ILE A 142 -6.18 -6.82 -5.39
N ASN A 143 -5.35 -7.17 -6.37
CA ASN A 143 -4.09 -6.49 -6.66
C ASN A 143 -3.89 -6.31 -8.18
N LEU A 144 -2.76 -5.73 -8.58
CA LEU A 144 -2.41 -5.48 -9.98
C LEU A 144 -1.61 -6.65 -10.59
N ASP A 145 -1.83 -7.89 -10.15
CA ASP A 145 -1.03 -9.06 -10.56
C ASP A 145 -1.15 -9.40 -12.06
N SER A 146 -2.18 -8.90 -12.75
CA SER A 146 -2.31 -9.04 -14.21
C SER A 146 -1.73 -7.87 -15.01
N PHE A 147 -1.30 -6.80 -14.35
CA PHE A 147 -0.84 -5.57 -15.00
C PHE A 147 0.69 -5.49 -14.95
N GLY A 148 1.30 -5.52 -16.14
CA GLY A 148 2.74 -5.32 -16.29
C GLY A 148 3.14 -3.85 -16.25
N TYR A 149 4.43 -3.60 -16.06
CA TYR A 149 5.04 -2.27 -15.99
C TYR A 149 4.58 -1.35 -17.13
N LYS A 150 4.70 -1.80 -18.39
CA LYS A 150 4.30 -1.00 -19.57
C LYS A 150 2.80 -0.67 -19.60
N THR A 151 1.97 -1.60 -19.16
CA THR A 151 0.51 -1.41 -19.12
C THR A 151 0.14 -0.41 -18.05
N ILE A 152 0.74 -0.52 -16.85
CA ILE A 152 0.57 0.44 -15.77
C ILE A 152 1.01 1.82 -16.21
N ASP A 153 2.20 1.95 -16.80
CA ASP A 153 2.72 3.24 -17.26
C ASP A 153 1.80 3.92 -18.27
N SER A 154 1.26 3.16 -19.24
CA SER A 154 0.30 3.70 -20.21
C SER A 154 -1.01 4.15 -19.55
N LEU A 155 -1.55 3.35 -18.63
CA LEU A 155 -2.77 3.74 -17.91
C LEU A 155 -2.53 4.95 -17.01
N VAL A 156 -1.38 5.01 -16.35
CA VAL A 156 -1.00 6.12 -15.48
C VAL A 156 -0.83 7.40 -16.28
N SER A 157 -0.15 7.36 -17.44
CA SER A 157 0.04 8.54 -18.28
C SER A 157 -1.29 9.10 -18.80
N ASP A 158 -2.26 8.24 -19.05
CA ASP A 158 -3.57 8.63 -19.54
C ASP A 158 -4.46 9.17 -18.42
N LEU A 159 -4.35 8.62 -17.20
CA LEU A 159 -5.27 8.92 -16.11
C LEU A 159 -4.78 10.01 -15.14
N PHE A 160 -3.46 10.21 -15.01
CA PHE A 160 -2.90 10.99 -13.90
C PHE A 160 -1.94 12.09 -14.34
N ILE A 161 -1.99 13.18 -13.58
CA ILE A 161 -0.91 14.16 -13.52
C ILE A 161 0.05 13.70 -12.44
N ILE A 162 1.31 13.44 -12.81
CA ILE A 162 2.35 12.91 -11.92
C ILE A 162 3.54 13.86 -11.76
N THR A 163 4.20 13.80 -10.61
CA THR A 163 5.54 14.35 -10.38
C THR A 163 6.51 13.22 -10.03
N GLN A 164 7.78 13.38 -10.39
CA GLN A 164 8.84 12.43 -10.06
C GLN A 164 10.00 13.17 -9.39
N GLU A 165 10.34 12.76 -8.17
CA GLU A 165 11.37 13.39 -7.33
C GLU A 165 12.25 12.30 -6.70
N GLU A 166 13.47 12.65 -6.27
CA GLU A 166 14.28 11.72 -5.47
C GLU A 166 13.53 11.41 -4.17
N SER A 167 13.41 10.13 -3.85
CA SER A 167 12.70 9.68 -2.65
C SER A 167 13.43 10.17 -1.42
N ASN A 168 12.68 10.78 -0.52
CA ASN A 168 13.10 11.18 0.80
C ASN A 168 11.96 10.97 1.80
N MET A 169 12.29 11.14 3.07
CA MET A 169 11.37 10.93 4.17
C MET A 169 10.12 11.84 4.11
N ASP A 170 10.22 12.99 3.46
CA ASP A 170 9.13 13.98 3.37
C ASP A 170 8.24 13.81 2.13
N ASN A 171 8.59 12.92 1.20
CA ASN A 171 7.85 12.74 -0.07
C ASN A 171 7.43 11.30 -0.39
N SER A 172 7.81 10.29 0.40
CA SER A 172 7.28 8.93 0.33
C SER A 172 6.35 8.62 1.51
N SER A 173 5.47 7.63 1.33
CA SER A 173 4.57 7.11 2.37
C SER A 173 4.52 5.58 2.41
N ASP A 174 5.46 4.91 1.76
CA ASP A 174 5.61 3.47 1.87
C ASP A 174 6.27 3.08 3.20
N TYR A 175 6.34 1.76 3.45
CA TYR A 175 6.93 1.21 4.66
C TYR A 175 8.40 1.58 4.84
N GLU A 176 9.11 1.80 3.72
CA GLU A 176 10.54 2.10 3.74
C GLU A 176 10.84 3.36 4.56
N VAL A 177 9.96 4.37 4.55
CA VAL A 177 10.15 5.59 5.33
C VAL A 177 10.27 5.32 6.83
N GLU A 178 9.32 4.59 7.41
CA GLU A 178 9.34 4.27 8.85
C GLU A 178 10.43 3.24 9.19
N ILE A 179 10.74 2.30 8.28
CA ILE A 179 11.85 1.36 8.45
C ILE A 179 13.19 2.11 8.51
N ARG A 180 13.48 2.97 7.55
CA ARG A 180 14.72 3.76 7.50
C ARG A 180 14.81 4.68 8.70
N TRP A 181 13.72 5.36 9.07
CA TRP A 181 13.67 6.19 10.27
C TRP A 181 14.03 5.38 11.53
N PHE A 182 13.43 4.20 11.70
CA PHE A 182 13.68 3.36 12.87
C PHE A 182 15.12 2.84 12.94
N ILE A 183 15.70 2.42 11.79
CA ILE A 183 17.10 2.02 11.69
C ILE A 183 18.02 3.20 12.07
N ASP A 184 17.78 4.38 11.52
CA ASP A 184 18.66 5.53 11.68
C ASP A 184 18.56 6.16 13.08
N LYS A 185 17.35 6.27 13.63
CA LYS A 185 17.09 7.01 14.88
C LYS A 185 17.08 6.15 16.12
N GLU A 186 16.56 4.93 16.04
CA GLU A 186 16.35 4.09 17.22
C GLU A 186 17.45 3.04 17.35
N LYS A 187 17.93 2.48 16.22
CA LYS A 187 19.05 1.53 16.22
C LYS A 187 20.43 2.22 16.07
N ASN A 188 20.47 3.51 15.75
CA ASN A 188 21.70 4.28 15.49
C ASN A 188 22.59 3.64 14.41
N LEU A 189 21.96 3.09 13.37
CA LEU A 189 22.63 2.49 12.21
C LEU A 189 22.45 3.39 10.97
N ASN A 190 22.99 2.95 9.82
CA ASN A 190 22.85 3.69 8.56
C ASN A 190 22.00 2.89 7.56
N SER A 191 20.73 3.25 7.44
CA SER A 191 19.79 2.63 6.51
C SER A 191 20.19 2.77 5.04
N SER A 192 21.02 3.76 4.69
CA SER A 192 21.49 3.98 3.32
C SER A 192 22.50 2.92 2.84
N GLU A 193 23.04 2.10 3.75
CA GLU A 193 23.88 0.95 3.39
C GLU A 193 23.05 -0.26 2.96
N ILE A 194 21.76 -0.28 3.30
CA ILE A 194 20.83 -1.39 3.05
C ILE A 194 19.85 -1.02 1.93
N PHE A 195 19.37 0.22 1.94
CA PHE A 195 18.39 0.73 0.99
C PHE A 195 19.05 1.61 -0.07
N PRO A 196 18.91 1.28 -1.37
CA PRO A 196 19.44 2.13 -2.42
C PRO A 196 18.60 3.40 -2.59
N LYS A 197 19.16 4.40 -3.27
CA LYS A 197 18.42 5.60 -3.65
C LYS A 197 17.33 5.25 -4.66
N HIS A 198 16.11 5.69 -4.38
CA HIS A 198 14.96 5.51 -5.26
C HIS A 198 14.37 6.86 -5.69
N PHE A 199 13.66 6.86 -6.82
CA PHE A 199 12.84 7.99 -7.24
C PHE A 199 11.38 7.64 -6.97
N GLN A 200 10.67 8.57 -6.34
CA GLN A 200 9.26 8.39 -6.03
C GLN A 200 8.40 9.12 -7.06
N THR A 201 7.44 8.42 -7.64
CA THR A 201 6.39 9.01 -8.46
C THR A 201 5.17 9.27 -7.60
N ARG A 202 4.69 10.52 -7.58
CA ARG A 202 3.51 10.93 -6.84
C ARG A 202 2.42 11.41 -7.78
N VAL A 203 1.18 11.03 -7.47
CA VAL A 203 0.00 11.54 -8.18
C VAL A 203 -0.43 12.86 -7.55
N ILE A 204 -0.58 13.89 -8.38
CA ILE A 204 -0.99 15.24 -7.97
C ILE A 204 -2.34 15.66 -8.53
N GLY A 205 -2.92 14.88 -9.45
CA GLY A 205 -4.26 15.09 -10.01
C GLY A 205 -4.67 14.01 -11.00
N LEU A 206 -5.90 14.10 -11.48
CA LEU A 206 -6.42 13.33 -12.61
C LEU A 206 -6.24 14.14 -13.90
N ASN A 207 -5.98 13.46 -15.02
CA ASN A 207 -6.15 14.07 -16.33
C ASN A 207 -7.64 14.28 -16.62
N GLU A 208 -7.95 15.35 -17.35
CA GLU A 208 -9.31 15.67 -17.82
C GLU A 208 -9.80 14.70 -18.90
#